data_AF-A0A357JKH8-F1
#
_entry.id   AF-A0A357JKH8-F1
#
_cell.length_a   1.000
_cell.length_b   1.000
_cell.length_c   1.000
_cell.angle_alpha   90.00
_cell.angle_beta   90.00
_cell.angle_gamma   90.00
#
_symmetry.space_group_name_H-M   'P 1'
#
loop_
_entity.id
_entity.type
_entity.pdbx_description
1 polymer ?
#
loop_
_entity_poly.entity_id
_entity_poly.type
_entity_poly.pdbx_seq_one_letter_code
_entity_poly.pdbx_strand_id
1 'polypeptide(L)' 'MTQSELKDFLDTKVVQYNNPKFIESDPIQIPHLFSLKEDIEISAFLTATIA' A
#
# COMPACT_ATOMS: atom_id res chain seq x y z
N MET A 1 8.02 6.57 25.10
CA MET A 1 7.02 5.53 24.82
C MET A 1 7.53 4.21 25.34
N THR A 2 6.74 3.55 26.17
CA THR A 2 6.92 2.15 26.50
C THR A 2 6.52 1.27 25.31
N GLN A 3 6.92 0.00 25.32
CA GLN A 3 6.55 -0.93 24.25
C GLN A 3 5.02 -1.09 24.13
N SER A 4 4.29 -1.03 25.25
CA SER A 4 2.82 -1.11 25.25
C SER A 4 2.19 0.11 24.59
N GLU A 5 2.66 1.31 24.93
CA GLU A 5 2.18 2.55 24.31
C GLU A 5 2.44 2.59 22.80
N LEU A 6 3.59 2.04 22.36
CA LEU A 6 3.90 1.91 20.94
C LEU A 6 2.95 0.93 20.24
N LYS A 7 2.66 -0.20 20.87
CA LYS A 7 1.73 -1.19 20.32
C LYS A 7 0.34 -0.59 20.15
N ASP A 8 -0.21 0.03 21.19
CA ASP A 8 -1.57 0.60 21.16
C ASP A 8 -1.68 1.73 20.12
N PHE A 9 -0.62 2.52 19.96
CA PHE A 9 -0.51 3.53 18.91
C PHE A 9 -0.57 2.90 17.52
N LEU A 10 0.24 1.86 17.26
CA LEU A 10 0.28 1.17 15.96
C LEU A 10 -1.05 0.46 15.65
N ASP A 11 -1.68 -0.17 16.64
CA ASP A 11 -2.97 -0.84 16.48
C ASP A 11 -4.07 0.18 16.08
N THR A 12 -4.07 1.36 16.70
CA THR A 12 -4.98 2.46 16.34
C THR A 12 -4.75 2.91 14.90
N LYS A 13 -3.48 2.99 14.47
CA LYS A 13 -3.10 3.39 13.11
C LYS A 13 -3.50 2.35 12.07
N VAL A 14 -3.39 1.06 12.39
CA VAL A 14 -3.87 -0.02 11.51
C VAL A 14 -5.37 0.11 11.29
N VAL A 15 -6.17 0.31 12.35
CA VAL A 15 -7.62 0.51 12.19
C VAL A 15 -7.94 1.76 11.36
N GLN A 16 -7.15 2.83 11.51
CA GLN A 16 -7.33 4.08 10.78
C GLN A 16 -7.01 3.95 9.27
N TYR A 17 -5.94 3.23 8.92
CA TYR A 17 -5.38 3.26 7.57
C TYR A 17 -5.57 1.97 6.75
N ASN A 18 -5.92 0.85 7.38
CA ASN A 18 -6.15 -0.42 6.69
C ASN A 18 -7.54 -0.46 6.02
N ASN A 19 -7.72 0.38 5.00
CA ASN A 19 -8.97 0.53 4.27
C ASN A 19 -8.68 0.61 2.75
N PRO A 20 -9.41 -0.12 1.89
CA PRO A 20 -9.23 -0.09 0.44
C PRO A 20 -9.26 1.30 -0.20
N LYS A 21 -9.91 2.30 0.42
CA LYS A 21 -9.89 3.69 -0.09
C LYS A 21 -8.49 4.28 -0.25
N PHE A 22 -7.50 3.81 0.52
CA PHE A 22 -6.13 4.26 0.35
C PHE A 22 -5.51 3.77 -0.96
N ILE A 23 -6.00 2.66 -1.52
CA ILE A 23 -5.52 2.08 -2.79
C ILE A 23 -5.90 3.00 -3.96
N GLU A 24 -7.06 3.67 -3.93
CA GLU A 24 -7.53 4.55 -5.01
C GLU A 24 -6.59 5.73 -5.29
N SER A 25 -5.81 6.17 -4.31
CA SER A 25 -4.81 7.23 -4.48
C SER A 25 -3.37 6.70 -4.60
N ASP A 26 -3.16 5.42 -4.28
CA ASP A 26 -1.83 4.84 -4.19
C ASP A 26 -1.35 4.34 -5.56
N PRO A 27 -0.09 4.59 -5.95
CA PRO A 27 0.51 4.04 -7.16
C PRO A 27 0.36 2.51 -7.32
N ILE A 28 0.22 1.75 -6.24
CA ILE A 28 0.00 0.28 -6.25
C ILE A 28 -1.28 -0.14 -7.00
N GLN A 29 -2.21 0.77 -7.28
CA GLN A 29 -3.36 0.47 -8.12
C GLN A 29 -2.97 0.27 -9.60
N ILE A 30 -1.87 0.89 -10.07
CA ILE A 30 -1.50 0.91 -11.49
C ILE A 30 -1.25 -0.50 -12.04
N PRO A 31 -0.48 -1.39 -11.37
CA PRO A 31 -0.32 -2.77 -11.83
C PRO A 31 -1.63 -3.54 -11.94
N HIS A 32 -2.62 -3.24 -11.10
CA HIS A 32 -3.92 -3.89 -11.12
C HIS A 32 -4.82 -3.45 -12.29
N LEU A 33 -4.42 -2.43 -13.06
CA LEU A 33 -5.11 -1.98 -14.27
C LEU A 33 -4.81 -2.84 -15.51
N PHE A 34 -3.79 -3.70 -15.43
CA PHE A 34 -3.33 -4.52 -16.56
C PHE A 34 -3.70 -5.99 -16.38
N SER A 35 -3.82 -6.72 -17.49
CA SER A 35 -4.13 -8.16 -17.49
C SER A 35 -3.03 -9.02 -18.11
N LEU A 36 -2.16 -8.43 -18.94
CA LEU A 36 -0.97 -9.09 -19.45
C LEU A 36 0.10 -9.10 -18.35
N LYS A 37 0.80 -10.23 -18.22
CA LYS A 37 1.75 -10.44 -17.11
C LYS A 37 2.95 -9.50 -17.22
N GLU A 38 3.39 -9.25 -18.44
CA GLU A 38 4.51 -8.38 -18.77
C GLU A 38 4.20 -6.93 -18.37
N ASP A 39 2.99 -6.45 -18.67
CA ASP A 39 2.56 -5.10 -18.31
C ASP A 39 2.41 -4.92 -16.79
N ILE A 40 1.89 -5.95 -16.10
CA ILE A 40 1.81 -5.98 -14.63
C ILE A 40 3.22 -5.90 -14.04
N GLU A 41 4.19 -6.66 -14.55
CA GLU A 41 5.56 -6.68 -14.05
C GLU A 41 6.27 -5.34 -14.26
N ILE A 42 6.18 -4.77 -15.47
CA ILE A 42 6.80 -3.49 -15.80
C ILE A 42 6.20 -2.36 -14.95
N SER A 43 4.86 -2.28 -14.88
CA SER A 43 4.19 -1.25 -14.11
C SER A 43 4.41 -1.41 -12.60
N ALA A 44 4.49 -2.64 -12.08
CA ALA A 44 4.81 -2.91 -10.68
C ALA A 44 6.25 -2.49 -10.35
N PHE A 45 7.21 -2.78 -11.24
CA PHE A 45 8.60 -2.38 -11.07
C PHE A 45 8.74 -0.84 -11.03
N LEU A 46 8.09 -0.13 -11.95
CA LEU A 46 8.10 1.34 -11.97
C LEU A 46 7.43 1.91 -10.71
N THR A 47 6.28 1.38 -10.33
CA THR A 47 5.53 1.77 -9.13
C THR A 47 6.40 1.65 -7.88
N ALA A 48 7.11 0.53 -7.71
CA ALA A 48 8.02 0.31 -6.58
C ALA A 48 9.24 1.25 -6.56
N THR A 49 9.58 1.87 -7.69
CA THR A 49 10.73 2.79 -7.80
C THR A 49 10.37 4.23 -7.43
N ILE A 50 9.11 4.64 -7.62
CA ILE A 50 8.68 6.04 -7.47
C ILE A 50 7.82 6.31 -6.23
N ALA A 51 7.36 5.27 -5.54
CA ALA A 51 6.51 5.34 -4.33
C ALA A 51 7.32 5.39 -3.03
#